data_AF-A0A8B4CAA8-F1
#
_entry.id   AF-A0A8B4CAA8-F1
#
_cell.length_a   1.000
_cell.length_b   1.000
_cell.length_c   1.000
_cell.angle_alpha   90.00
_cell.angle_beta   90.00
_cell.angle_gamma   90.00
#
_symmetry.space_group_name_H-M   'P 1'
#
loop_
_entity.id
_entity.type
_entity.pdbx_description
1 polymer ?
#
loop_
_entity_poly.entity_id
_entity_poly.type
_entity_poly.pdbx_seq_one_letter_code
_entity_poly.pdbx_strand_id
1 'polypeptide(L)' 'MDEQIVECPTCGNEDPEYLKECPHCGEIKCNHCDMGDDTACINCEDE' A
#
# COMPACT_ATOMS: atom_id res chain seq x y z
N MET A 1 -1.08 25.28 -8.41
CA MET A 1 -1.71 23.95 -8.50
C MET A 1 -1.11 23.15 -7.37
N ASP A 2 -1.91 22.85 -6.35
CA ASP A 2 -1.50 21.93 -5.29
C ASP A 2 -1.40 20.54 -5.91
N GLU A 3 -0.17 20.07 -6.07
CA GLU A 3 0.12 18.71 -6.53
C GLU A 3 -0.45 17.77 -5.46
N GLN A 4 -1.52 17.06 -5.79
CA GLN A 4 -2.17 16.11 -4.88
C GLN A 4 -1.27 14.88 -4.79
N ILE A 5 -0.23 14.96 -3.97
CA ILE A 5 0.64 13.83 -3.66
C ILE A 5 -0.22 12.80 -2.95
N VAL A 6 -0.43 11.66 -3.60
CA VAL A 6 -1.08 10.51 -2.97
C VAL A 6 -0.03 9.89 -2.07
N GLU A 7 -0.31 9.79 -0.77
CA GLU A 7 0.58 9.13 0.19
C GLU A 7 -0.02 7.77 0.58
N CYS A 8 0.81 6.74 0.64
CA CYS A 8 0.39 5.45 1.17
C CYS A 8 0.18 5.54 2.69
N PRO A 9 -1.05 5.33 3.22
CA PRO A 9 -1.32 5.47 4.64
C PRO A 9 -0.64 4.39 5.50
N THR A 10 -0.20 3.28 4.90
CA THR A 10 0.45 2.17 5.61
C THR A 10 1.95 2.36 5.79
N CYS A 11 2.67 2.90 4.79
CA CYS A 11 4.13 3.05 4.85
C CYS A 11 4.63 4.48 4.71
N GLY A 12 3.76 5.45 4.42
CA GLY A 12 4.14 6.83 4.16
C GLY A 12 4.87 7.03 2.83
N ASN A 13 4.66 6.16 1.84
CA ASN A 13 5.25 6.35 0.51
C ASN A 13 4.57 7.52 -0.18
N GLU A 14 5.31 8.61 -0.37
CA GLU A 14 4.90 9.81 -1.10
C GLU A 14 5.00 9.53 -2.61
N ASP A 15 3.85 9.51 -3.29
CA ASP A 15 3.70 9.18 -4.72
C ASP A 15 3.91 7.68 -5.07
N PRO A 16 3.08 6.77 -4.55
CA PRO A 16 3.11 5.37 -4.94
C PRO A 16 2.55 5.18 -6.36
N GLU A 17 3.11 4.24 -7.13
CA GLU A 17 2.60 3.93 -8.48
C GLU A 17 1.13 3.49 -8.48
N TYR A 18 0.71 2.80 -7.41
CA TYR A 18 -0.68 2.45 -7.16
C TYR A 18 -0.96 2.36 -5.66
N LEU A 19 -2.23 2.59 -5.31
CA LEU A 19 -2.81 2.17 -4.04
C LEU A 19 -3.90 1.14 -4.32
N LYS A 20 -3.82 -0.02 -3.68
CA LYS A 20 -4.83 -1.08 -3.76
C LYS A 20 -5.18 -1.59 -2.37
N GLU A 21 -6.38 -2.11 -2.20
CA GLU A 21 -6.78 -2.77 -0.97
C GLU A 21 -6.17 -4.18 -0.91
N CYS A 22 -5.66 -4.56 0.26
CA CYS A 22 -5.10 -5.88 0.50
C CYS A 22 -6.22 -6.91 0.66
N PRO A 23 -6.30 -7.96 -0.18
CA PRO A 23 -7.36 -8.96 -0.07
C PRO A 23 -7.27 -9.84 1.18
N HIS A 24 -6.13 -9.87 1.87
CA HIS A 24 -5.93 -10.66 3.10
C HIS A 24 -6.40 -9.92 4.36
N CYS A 25 -6.02 -8.65 4.54
CA CYS A 25 -6.32 -7.88 5.75
C CYS A 25 -7.29 -6.72 5.53
N GLY A 26 -7.55 -6.31 4.28
CA GLY A 26 -8.41 -5.17 3.94
C GLY A 26 -7.73 -3.81 4.05
N GLU A 27 -6.42 -3.73 4.31
CA GLU A 27 -5.70 -2.44 4.39
C GLU A 27 -5.24 -1.92 3.03
N ILE A 28 -5.09 -0.60 2.92
CA ILE A 28 -4.59 0.06 1.70
C ILE A 28 -3.07 -0.11 1.60
N LYS A 29 -2.61 -0.84 0.58
CA LYS A 29 -1.19 -1.05 0.28
C LYS A 29 -0.78 -0.37 -1.04
N CYS A 30 0.45 0.12 -1.08
CA CYS A 30 1.08 0.56 -2.32
C CYS A 30 1.95 -0.52 -2.98
N ASN A 31 2.51 -0.22 -4.16
CA ASN A 31 3.52 -1.04 -4.84
C ASN A 31 4.68 -1.47 -3.92
N HIS A 32 5.08 -0.61 -2.99
CA HIS A 32 6.13 -0.88 -2.03
C HIS A 32 5.67 -1.81 -0.88
N CYS A 33 4.45 -1.60 -0.38
CA CYS A 33 3.84 -2.44 0.68
C CYS A 33 3.45 -3.83 0.20
N ASP A 34 3.19 -3.97 -1.10
CA ASP A 34 2.92 -5.25 -1.76
C ASP A 34 4.14 -6.18 -1.68
N MET A 35 5.37 -5.63 -1.59
CA MET A 35 6.63 -6.39 -1.66
C MET A 35 6.71 -7.36 -2.86
N GLY A 36 5.95 -7.10 -3.92
CA GLY A 36 5.81 -8.00 -5.07
C GLY A 36 4.90 -9.22 -4.84
N ASP A 37 4.21 -9.28 -3.70
CA ASP A 37 3.13 -10.22 -3.43
C ASP A 37 1.78 -9.54 -3.63
N ASP A 38 1.10 -9.90 -4.72
CA ASP A 38 -0.16 -9.26 -5.08
C ASP A 38 -1.27 -9.45 -4.03
N THR A 39 -1.09 -10.44 -3.16
CA THR A 39 -2.08 -10.96 -2.21
C THR A 39 -1.86 -10.42 -0.81
N ALA A 40 -0.63 -10.49 -0.28
CA ALA A 40 -0.27 -10.05 1.06
C ALA A 40 0.30 -8.63 1.09
N CYS A 41 0.35 -8.00 2.25
CA CYS A 41 0.99 -6.69 2.43
C CYS A 41 1.86 -6.68 3.68
N ILE A 42 2.66 -5.63 3.87
CA ILE A 42 3.50 -5.48 5.08
C ILE A 42 2.73 -5.52 6.41
N ASN A 43 1.42 -5.20 6.41
CA ASN A 43 0.56 -5.27 7.59
C ASN A 43 -0.21 -6.60 7.72
N CYS A 44 -0.06 -7.53 6.77
CA CYS A 44 -0.54 -8.88 7.01
C CYS A 44 0.32 -9.49 8.13
N GLU A 45 -0.28 -9.63 9.30
CA GLU A 45 0.34 -10.38 10.40
C GLU A 45 0.55 -11.81 9.89
N ASP A 46 1.82 -12.24 9.83
CA ASP A 46 2.22 -13.61 9.51
C ASP A 46 1.51 -14.53 10.53
N GLU A 47 0.47 -15.26 10.12
CA GLU A 47 -0.13 -16.33 10.93
C GLU A 47 0.81 -17.55 11.03
#